data_AF-A0A7R9BNU1-F1
#
_entry.id   AF-A0A7R9BNU1-F1
#
_cell.length_a   1.000
_cell.length_b   1.000
_cell.length_c   1.000
_cell.angle_alpha   90.00
_cell.angle_beta   90.00
_cell.angle_gamma   90.00
#
_symmetry.space_group_name_H-M   'P 1'
#
loop_
_entity.id
_entity.type
_entity.pdbx_description
1 polymer ?
#
loop_
_entity_poly.entity_id
_entity_poly.type
_entity_poly.pdbx_seq_one_letter_code
_entity_poly.pdbx_strand_id
1 'polypeptide(L)'
;MVVETSLPNVVKSLMNSRAILMKNRRSNLCFPALRLGDSKRIPNVENALFDLFKNEENEVPINKFFLALETTGLQKNDPRLRETLENLERVAAAETEKEGEPVSIDNLHLDKDTFKSVVSYNIVLISKAFRQQFVIPEFIHFTKHIEDCYRKCSDIKDGKNASYIPQLAKMNSDYWGISVCTVDGQRFSLGDFNVPFTMQSTSKVLTYVVAHSELGSEQIHKYIGQEPSGRMFNELVLDHNQKPHNPMINAGAILTASLLQTLVHPEMKHSEKFDWLMSYFKRLAGGQPIGFNNAVFMSEREDADRNFALAYYMKENHCFTDGTDLNTNDLFS
;
A
#
# COMPACT_ATOMS: atom_id res chain seq x y z
N MET A 1 6.71 14.08 -9.66
CA MET A 1 5.88 15.29 -9.69
C MET A 1 5.48 15.61 -8.26
N VAL A 2 6.21 16.53 -7.62
CA VAL A 2 5.79 17.12 -6.35
C VAL A 2 4.83 18.23 -6.75
N VAL A 3 3.57 18.12 -6.34
CA VAL A 3 2.60 19.19 -6.53
C VAL A 3 3.03 20.33 -5.61
N GLU A 4 3.56 21.41 -6.18
CA GLU A 4 3.74 22.68 -5.45
C GLU A 4 2.37 23.22 -5.07
N THR A 5 1.96 22.99 -3.82
CA THR A 5 0.93 23.80 -3.18
C THR A 5 1.58 24.52 -2.01
N SER A 6 1.54 25.85 -2.07
CA SER A 6 2.00 26.71 -0.99
C SER A 6 1.10 26.49 0.24
N LEU A 7 1.70 25.95 1.31
CA LEU A 7 1.09 25.67 2.62
C LEU A 7 0.20 26.78 3.26
N PRO A 8 0.34 28.10 2.99
CA PRO A 8 -0.43 29.10 3.75
C PRO A 8 -1.95 29.11 3.49
N ASN A 9 -2.42 28.66 2.33
CA ASN A 9 -3.82 28.85 1.92
C ASN A 9 -4.77 27.76 2.44
N VAL A 10 -4.25 26.55 2.68
CA VAL A 10 -5.04 25.39 3.17
C VAL A 10 -5.52 25.63 4.61
N VAL A 11 -4.76 26.36 5.43
CA VAL A 11 -5.08 26.62 6.84
C VAL A 11 -6.28 27.57 6.99
N LYS A 12 -6.51 28.47 6.03
CA LYS A 12 -7.55 29.51 6.11
C LYS A 12 -8.95 29.00 5.76
N SER A 13 -9.05 27.96 4.91
CA SER A 13 -10.32 27.37 4.49
C SER A 13 -10.95 26.45 5.55
N LEU A 14 -10.14 25.95 6.50
CA LEU A 14 -10.54 24.98 7.53
C LEU A 14 -11.52 25.51 8.58
N MET A 15 -11.77 26.82 8.67
CA MET A 15 -12.57 27.42 9.76
C MET A 15 -14.07 27.59 9.49
N ASN A 16 -14.56 27.47 8.25
CA ASN A 16 -15.90 27.97 7.91
C ASN A 16 -16.98 26.95 7.52
N SER A 17 -16.69 25.67 7.35
CA SER A 17 -17.66 24.74 6.74
C SER A 17 -18.15 23.68 7.73
N ARG A 18 -18.99 24.12 8.67
CA ARG A 18 -19.61 23.29 9.72
C ARG A 18 -21.09 23.07 9.44
N ALA A 19 -21.46 22.60 8.25
CA ALA A 19 -22.78 22.04 7.97
C ALA A 19 -22.76 21.39 6.59
N ILE A 20 -22.96 20.08 6.52
CA ILE A 20 -23.95 19.41 5.65
C ILE A 20 -23.84 17.88 5.89
N LEU A 21 -25.01 17.33 6.16
CA LEU A 21 -25.26 16.04 6.79
C LEU A 21 -25.33 14.90 5.75
N MET A 22 -24.78 13.75 6.15
CA MET A 22 -25.27 12.38 5.91
C MET A 22 -25.70 11.94 4.50
N LYS A 23 -24.90 11.03 3.92
CA LYS A 23 -25.38 9.82 3.22
C LYS A 23 -24.24 8.82 3.07
N ASN A 24 -24.08 7.95 4.08
CA ASN A 24 -23.68 6.56 3.89
C ASN A 24 -24.07 5.79 5.16
N ARG A 25 -25.09 4.94 5.02
CA ARG A 25 -25.58 4.07 6.11
C ARG A 25 -24.56 2.95 6.33
N ARG A 26 -23.67 3.11 7.30
CA ARG A 26 -23.23 2.01 8.16
C ARG A 26 -23.76 2.30 9.55
N SER A 27 -24.67 1.47 10.00
CA SER A 27 -25.27 1.51 11.33
C SER A 27 -24.21 1.55 12.43
N ASN A 28 -24.53 2.23 13.54
CA ASN A 28 -23.75 2.21 14.79
C ASN A 28 -23.76 0.79 15.40
N LEU A 29 -23.11 -0.17 14.76
CA LEU A 29 -22.85 -1.50 15.33
C LEU A 29 -21.61 -1.37 16.22
N CYS A 30 -21.84 -1.14 17.51
CA CYS A 30 -20.81 -1.22 18.53
C CYS A 30 -20.70 -2.68 18.95
N PHE A 31 -19.64 -3.38 18.52
CA PHE A 31 -19.38 -4.74 18.97
C PHE A 31 -18.55 -4.70 20.28
N PRO A 32 -18.86 -5.56 21.25
CA PRO A 32 -18.11 -5.60 22.51
C PRO A 32 -16.65 -6.01 22.28
N ALA A 33 -15.71 -5.27 22.86
CA ALA A 33 -14.29 -5.62 22.88
C ALA A 33 -14.00 -6.72 23.91
N LEU A 34 -13.05 -7.60 23.61
CA LEU A 34 -12.65 -8.70 24.49
C LEU A 34 -11.83 -8.16 25.67
N ARG A 35 -12.46 -8.06 26.85
CA ARG A 35 -11.78 -7.65 28.10
C ARG A 35 -11.18 -8.88 28.79
N LEU A 36 -9.89 -9.11 28.62
CA LEU A 36 -9.12 -10.12 29.37
C LEU A 36 -7.97 -9.45 30.11
N GLY A 37 -7.83 -9.74 31.41
CA GLY A 37 -6.77 -9.17 32.25
C GLY A 37 -5.36 -9.48 31.76
N ASP A 38 -4.41 -8.62 32.09
CA ASP A 38 -3.01 -8.68 31.68
C ASP A 38 -2.32 -9.96 32.18
N SER A 39 -2.38 -11.03 31.39
CA SER A 39 -1.64 -12.27 31.65
C SER A 39 -1.06 -12.84 30.35
N LYS A 40 0.27 -12.95 30.32
CA LYS A 40 1.04 -13.65 29.30
C LYS A 40 0.74 -15.16 29.45
N ARG A 41 0.12 -15.74 28.43
CA ARG A 41 -0.51 -17.09 28.33
C ARG A 41 -1.96 -17.12 28.85
N ILE A 42 -2.91 -17.21 27.92
CA ILE A 42 -4.33 -17.38 28.22
C ILE A 42 -4.73 -18.76 27.72
N PRO A 43 -5.06 -19.72 28.62
CA PRO A 43 -5.81 -20.90 28.21
C PRO A 43 -7.18 -20.43 27.71
N ASN A 44 -7.48 -20.75 26.43
CA ASN A 44 -8.78 -20.65 25.78
C ASN A 44 -9.28 -19.26 25.33
N VAL A 45 -8.49 -18.51 24.57
CA VAL A 45 -8.97 -17.30 23.86
C VAL A 45 -10.13 -17.63 22.92
N GLU A 46 -10.10 -18.80 22.30
CA GLU A 46 -11.13 -19.31 21.40
C GLU A 46 -12.46 -19.50 22.14
N ASN A 47 -12.43 -19.98 23.39
CA ASN A 47 -13.65 -20.09 24.20
C ASN A 47 -14.23 -18.70 24.51
N ALA A 48 -13.38 -17.74 24.86
CA ALA A 48 -13.84 -16.38 25.15
C ALA A 48 -14.44 -15.71 23.91
N LEU A 49 -13.85 -15.92 22.73
CA LEU A 49 -14.43 -15.46 21.46
C LEU A 49 -15.74 -16.17 21.14
N PHE A 50 -15.82 -17.49 21.34
CA PHE A 50 -17.06 -18.23 21.17
C PHE A 50 -18.16 -17.69 22.07
N ASP A 51 -17.89 -17.52 23.36
CA ASP A 51 -18.84 -16.97 24.33
C ASP A 51 -19.25 -15.52 24.01
N LEU A 52 -18.38 -14.75 23.35
CA LEU A 52 -18.66 -13.39 22.91
C LEU A 52 -19.64 -13.33 21.73
N PHE A 53 -19.59 -14.31 20.82
CA PHE A 53 -20.32 -14.28 19.55
C PHE A 53 -21.47 -15.28 19.44
N LYS A 54 -21.60 -16.24 20.38
CA LYS A 54 -22.66 -17.25 20.33
C LYS A 54 -24.06 -16.62 20.43
N ASN A 55 -25.00 -17.22 19.71
CA ASN A 55 -26.43 -16.92 19.79
C ASN A 55 -27.10 -17.72 20.94
N GLU A 56 -28.43 -17.65 21.04
CA GLU A 56 -29.23 -18.38 22.04
C GLU A 56 -29.16 -19.91 21.86
N GLU A 57 -28.80 -20.39 20.68
CA GLU A 57 -28.68 -21.81 20.31
C GLU A 57 -27.27 -22.37 20.61
N ASN A 58 -26.37 -21.58 21.21
CA ASN A 58 -24.96 -21.91 21.41
C ASN A 58 -24.19 -22.15 20.11
N GLU A 59 -24.43 -21.32 19.10
CA GLU A 59 -23.70 -21.32 17.84
C GLU A 59 -23.21 -19.92 17.50
N VAL A 60 -22.08 -19.79 16.82
CA VAL A 60 -21.54 -18.51 16.35
C VAL A 60 -21.99 -18.24 14.92
N PRO A 61 -22.80 -17.19 14.66
CA PRO A 61 -23.13 -16.76 13.31
C PRO A 61 -21.91 -16.11 12.64
N ILE A 62 -21.41 -16.71 11.57
CA ILE A 62 -20.14 -16.32 10.93
C ILE A 62 -20.21 -14.92 10.31
N ASN A 63 -21.35 -14.52 9.75
CA ASN A 63 -21.56 -13.14 9.30
C ASN A 63 -21.33 -12.11 10.41
N LYS A 64 -21.84 -12.34 11.63
CA LYS A 64 -21.67 -11.42 12.78
C LYS A 64 -20.23 -11.38 13.23
N PHE A 65 -19.55 -12.52 13.26
CA PHE A 65 -18.13 -12.61 13.60
C PHE A 65 -17.26 -11.78 12.64
N PHE A 66 -17.42 -11.95 11.32
CA PHE A 66 -16.65 -11.17 10.34
C PHE A 66 -17.05 -9.71 10.30
N LEU A 67 -18.33 -9.37 10.45
CA LEU A 67 -18.75 -7.97 10.53
C LEU A 67 -18.11 -7.27 11.73
N ALA A 68 -17.97 -7.95 12.87
CA ALA A 68 -17.25 -7.44 14.02
C ALA A 68 -15.75 -7.33 13.75
N LEU A 69 -15.14 -8.33 13.11
CA LEU A 69 -13.73 -8.28 12.73
C LEU A 69 -13.42 -7.12 11.78
N GLU A 70 -14.31 -6.83 10.83
CA GLU A 70 -14.19 -5.70 9.90
C GLU A 70 -14.21 -4.35 10.62
N THR A 71 -14.89 -4.24 11.77
CA THR A 71 -14.84 -3.00 12.58
C THR A 71 -13.46 -2.71 13.16
N THR A 72 -12.62 -3.74 13.31
CA THR A 72 -11.21 -3.57 13.72
C THR A 72 -10.33 -3.06 12.58
N GLY A 73 -10.87 -3.00 11.34
CA GLY A 73 -10.16 -2.58 10.14
C GLY A 73 -9.50 -3.72 9.35
N LEU A 74 -9.48 -4.94 9.88
CA LEU A 74 -9.08 -6.10 9.09
C LEU A 74 -10.14 -6.40 8.01
N GLN A 75 -9.70 -6.73 6.80
CA GLN A 75 -10.61 -7.17 5.75
C GLN A 75 -10.76 -8.70 5.77
N LYS A 76 -11.94 -9.21 5.39
CA LYS A 76 -12.19 -10.66 5.28
C LYS A 76 -11.17 -11.36 4.38
N ASN A 77 -10.66 -10.70 3.35
CA ASN A 77 -9.65 -11.23 2.42
C ASN A 77 -8.19 -10.98 2.84
N ASP A 78 -7.92 -10.63 4.10
CA ASP A 78 -6.54 -10.51 4.58
C ASP A 78 -5.81 -11.87 4.42
N PRO A 79 -4.64 -11.93 3.74
CA PRO A 79 -3.92 -13.18 3.52
C PRO A 79 -3.56 -13.93 4.81
N ARG A 80 -3.48 -13.23 5.96
CA ARG A 80 -3.19 -13.81 7.27
C ARG A 80 -4.42 -14.45 7.94
N LEU A 81 -5.60 -14.36 7.32
CA LEU A 81 -6.83 -15.06 7.70
C LEU A 81 -7.14 -16.26 6.79
N ARG A 82 -6.23 -16.59 5.87
CA ARG A 82 -6.44 -17.60 4.83
C ARG A 82 -6.83 -18.96 5.40
N GLU A 83 -6.16 -19.45 6.43
CA GLU A 83 -6.46 -20.76 7.02
C GLU A 83 -7.88 -20.80 7.62
N THR A 84 -8.32 -19.71 8.26
CA THR A 84 -9.70 -19.57 8.77
C THR A 84 -10.71 -19.63 7.63
N LEU A 85 -10.46 -18.92 6.53
CA LEU A 85 -11.35 -18.93 5.36
C LEU A 85 -11.40 -20.32 4.69
N GLU A 86 -10.24 -20.94 4.46
CA GLU A 86 -10.15 -22.29 3.89
C GLU A 86 -10.87 -23.33 4.79
N ASN A 87 -10.77 -23.20 6.11
CA ASN A 87 -11.50 -24.06 7.05
C ASN A 87 -13.02 -23.84 6.97
N LEU A 88 -13.47 -22.59 6.86
CA LEU A 88 -14.89 -22.25 6.67
C LEU A 88 -15.44 -22.76 5.33
N GLU A 89 -14.64 -22.70 4.26
CA GLU A 89 -15.00 -23.27 2.95
C GLU A 89 -15.21 -24.79 3.05
N ARG A 90 -14.36 -25.49 3.81
CA ARG A 90 -14.55 -26.94 4.07
C ARG A 90 -15.82 -27.22 4.87
N VAL A 91 -16.13 -26.40 5.87
CA VAL A 91 -17.39 -26.54 6.64
C VAL A 91 -18.60 -26.27 5.74
N ALA A 92 -18.56 -25.21 4.94
CA ALA A 92 -19.63 -24.88 3.99
C ALA A 92 -19.85 -25.99 2.95
N ALA A 93 -18.78 -26.60 2.44
CA ALA A 93 -18.88 -27.74 1.53
C ALA A 93 -19.53 -28.95 2.20
N ALA A 94 -19.16 -29.25 3.46
CA ALA A 94 -19.76 -30.36 4.21
C ALA A 94 -21.26 -30.12 4.51
N GLU A 95 -21.67 -28.90 4.83
CA GLU A 95 -23.09 -28.56 5.03
C GLU A 95 -23.87 -28.59 3.70
N THR A 96 -23.25 -28.14 2.61
CA THR A 96 -23.84 -28.26 1.25
C THR A 96 -24.15 -29.71 0.88
N GLU A 97 -23.24 -30.64 1.21
CA GLU A 97 -23.47 -32.08 0.98
C GLU A 97 -24.61 -32.65 1.82
N LYS A 98 -24.84 -32.13 3.04
CA LYS A 98 -25.92 -32.57 3.93
C LYS A 98 -27.29 -31.99 3.54
N GLU A 99 -27.34 -30.71 3.20
CA GLU A 99 -28.58 -30.00 2.89
C GLU A 99 -29.04 -30.21 1.45
N GLY A 100 -28.12 -30.57 0.54
CA GLY A 100 -28.41 -30.75 -0.88
C GLY A 100 -28.50 -29.43 -1.66
N GLU A 101 -28.22 -28.29 -1.03
CA GLU A 101 -28.17 -26.96 -1.65
C GLU A 101 -26.89 -26.21 -1.25
N PRO A 102 -26.35 -25.31 -2.11
CA PRO A 102 -25.13 -24.56 -1.81
C PRO A 102 -25.25 -23.67 -0.56
N VAL A 103 -24.42 -23.94 0.45
CA VAL A 103 -24.33 -23.14 1.68
C VAL A 103 -23.19 -22.13 1.55
N SER A 104 -23.51 -20.84 1.77
CA SER A 104 -22.50 -19.77 1.82
C SER A 104 -21.82 -19.68 3.19
N ILE A 105 -20.53 -19.33 3.21
CA ILE A 105 -19.76 -19.08 4.45
C ILE A 105 -20.48 -18.10 5.39
N ASP A 106 -21.10 -17.06 4.84
CA ASP A 106 -21.75 -16.02 5.66
C ASP A 106 -23.02 -16.51 6.37
N ASN A 107 -23.59 -17.63 5.92
CA ASN A 107 -24.79 -18.23 6.51
C ASN A 107 -24.47 -19.34 7.53
N LEU A 108 -23.18 -19.67 7.71
CA LEU A 108 -22.76 -20.71 8.66
C LEU A 108 -23.02 -20.28 10.11
N HIS A 109 -23.48 -21.26 10.89
CA HIS A 109 -23.59 -21.22 12.34
C HIS A 109 -22.72 -22.34 12.90
N LEU A 110 -21.72 -21.97 13.69
CA LEU A 110 -20.74 -22.95 14.17
C LEU A 110 -20.93 -23.25 15.65
N ASP A 111 -21.03 -24.53 15.97
CA ASP A 111 -20.87 -25.00 17.35
C ASP A 111 -19.47 -24.66 17.90
N LYS A 112 -19.29 -24.91 19.20
CA LYS A 112 -18.06 -24.56 19.92
C LYS A 112 -16.81 -25.23 19.36
N ASP A 113 -16.85 -26.52 19.08
CA ASP A 113 -15.66 -27.26 18.68
C ASP A 113 -15.31 -26.96 17.22
N THR A 114 -16.32 -26.84 16.37
CA THR A 114 -16.19 -26.40 14.98
C THR A 114 -15.62 -24.99 14.91
N PHE A 115 -16.17 -24.02 15.66
CA PHE A 115 -15.63 -22.65 15.71
C PHE A 115 -14.16 -22.61 16.14
N LYS A 116 -13.81 -23.33 17.21
CA LYS A 116 -12.42 -23.39 17.70
C LYS A 116 -11.47 -23.94 16.65
N SER A 117 -11.86 -25.03 15.98
CA SER A 117 -11.03 -25.62 14.93
C SER A 117 -10.80 -24.66 13.78
N VAL A 118 -11.84 -23.93 13.37
CA VAL A 118 -11.80 -22.94 12.28
C VAL A 118 -10.83 -21.81 12.57
N VAL A 119 -10.91 -21.17 13.74
CA VAL A 119 -10.11 -19.98 14.06
C VAL A 119 -8.71 -20.26 14.61
N SER A 120 -8.43 -21.52 14.98
CA SER A 120 -7.21 -21.91 15.71
C SER A 120 -5.91 -21.47 15.05
N TYR A 121 -5.79 -21.58 13.72
CA TYR A 121 -4.58 -21.22 12.98
C TYR A 121 -4.31 -19.72 12.94
N ASN A 122 -5.35 -18.88 12.99
CA ASN A 122 -5.20 -17.42 12.92
C ASN A 122 -5.59 -16.73 14.24
N ILE A 123 -5.73 -17.49 15.34
CA ILE A 123 -6.24 -17.01 16.63
C ILE A 123 -5.44 -15.86 17.20
N VAL A 124 -4.12 -15.81 17.00
CA VAL A 124 -3.27 -14.74 17.51
C VAL A 124 -3.64 -13.39 16.89
N LEU A 125 -3.85 -13.36 15.56
CA LEU A 125 -4.25 -12.15 14.84
C LEU A 125 -5.69 -11.74 15.21
N ILE A 126 -6.61 -12.70 15.19
CA ILE A 126 -8.02 -12.49 15.54
C ILE A 126 -8.14 -11.97 16.98
N SER A 127 -7.39 -12.55 17.92
CA SER A 127 -7.34 -12.12 19.32
C SER A 127 -6.80 -10.70 19.44
N LYS A 128 -5.69 -10.38 18.75
CA LYS A 128 -5.11 -9.04 18.74
C LYS A 128 -6.14 -8.00 18.27
N ALA A 129 -6.92 -8.34 17.23
CA ALA A 129 -7.99 -7.50 16.70
C ALA A 129 -9.08 -7.21 17.75
N PHE A 130 -9.68 -8.26 18.32
CA PHE A 130 -10.80 -8.12 19.26
C PHE A 130 -10.39 -7.58 20.65
N ARG A 131 -9.11 -7.70 21.01
CA ARG A 131 -8.54 -7.08 22.22
C ARG A 131 -8.14 -5.62 22.02
N GLN A 132 -8.42 -5.05 20.85
CA GLN A 132 -8.03 -3.68 20.49
C GLN A 132 -6.51 -3.43 20.60
N GLN A 133 -5.71 -4.45 20.29
CA GLN A 133 -4.25 -4.40 20.39
C GLN A 133 -3.56 -4.03 19.06
N PHE A 134 -4.34 -3.63 18.05
CA PHE A 134 -3.77 -3.00 16.87
C PHE A 134 -3.28 -1.58 17.16
N VAL A 135 -2.37 -1.12 16.31
CA VAL A 135 -1.74 0.20 16.39
C VAL A 135 -2.76 1.34 16.42
N ILE A 136 -3.94 1.16 15.79
CA ILE A 136 -5.09 2.04 15.94
C ILE A 136 -6.25 1.23 16.56
N PRO A 137 -6.43 1.27 17.89
CA PRO A 137 -7.49 0.55 18.59
C PRO A 137 -8.90 0.91 18.10
N GLU A 138 -9.22 2.21 18.06
CA GLU A 138 -10.54 2.75 17.70
C GLU A 138 -10.60 3.06 16.19
N PHE A 139 -10.40 2.05 15.35
CA PHE A 139 -10.24 2.21 13.90
C PHE A 139 -11.45 2.89 13.24
N ILE A 140 -12.68 2.56 13.64
CA ILE A 140 -13.89 3.22 13.15
C ILE A 140 -13.91 4.72 13.47
N HIS A 141 -13.42 5.12 14.64
CA HIS A 141 -13.34 6.54 14.97
C HIS A 141 -12.26 7.24 14.14
N PHE A 142 -11.10 6.59 13.96
CA PHE A 142 -10.03 7.08 13.10
C PHE A 142 -10.48 7.28 11.65
N THR A 143 -11.20 6.31 11.06
CA THR A 143 -11.63 6.41 9.66
C THR A 143 -12.66 7.51 9.42
N LYS A 144 -13.45 7.91 10.44
CA LYS A 144 -14.30 9.10 10.38
C LYS A 144 -13.49 10.38 10.18
N HIS A 145 -12.33 10.52 10.84
CA HIS A 145 -11.43 11.66 10.60
C HIS A 145 -10.85 11.63 9.19
N ILE A 146 -10.52 10.45 8.66
CA ILE A 146 -10.07 10.30 7.27
C ILE A 146 -11.19 10.69 6.29
N GLU A 147 -12.43 10.31 6.57
CA GLU A 147 -13.60 10.70 5.77
C GLU A 147 -13.82 12.23 5.79
N ASP A 148 -13.67 12.87 6.95
CA ASP A 148 -13.75 14.33 7.06
C ASP A 148 -12.65 15.02 6.25
N CYS A 149 -11.41 14.51 6.29
CA CYS A 149 -10.33 15.00 5.44
C CYS A 149 -10.62 14.80 3.95
N TYR A 150 -11.10 13.62 3.56
CA TYR A 150 -11.49 13.31 2.19
C TYR A 150 -12.52 14.32 1.66
N ARG A 151 -13.58 14.57 2.43
CA ARG A 151 -14.66 15.51 2.09
C ARG A 151 -14.18 16.96 2.03
N LYS A 152 -13.33 17.38 2.97
CA LYS A 152 -12.77 18.75 2.96
C LYS A 152 -11.92 19.02 1.72
N CYS A 153 -11.21 18.00 1.25
CA CYS A 153 -10.32 18.12 0.09
C CYS A 153 -11.02 17.84 -1.25
N SER A 154 -12.16 17.13 -1.28
CA SER A 154 -12.83 16.74 -2.53
C SER A 154 -13.33 17.91 -3.38
N ASP A 155 -13.60 19.05 -2.72
CA ASP A 155 -14.10 20.27 -3.36
C ASP A 155 -12.97 21.16 -3.92
N ILE A 156 -11.71 20.82 -3.64
CA ILE A 156 -10.55 21.54 -4.19
C ILE A 156 -10.36 21.08 -5.64
N LYS A 157 -10.76 21.92 -6.60
CA LYS A 157 -10.65 21.66 -8.05
C LYS A 157 -9.52 22.43 -8.74
N ASP A 158 -8.61 22.98 -7.95
CA ASP A 158 -7.43 23.69 -8.45
C ASP A 158 -6.42 22.73 -9.08
N GLY A 159 -5.49 23.29 -9.87
CA GLY A 159 -4.43 22.55 -10.53
C GLY A 159 -4.77 22.16 -11.97
N LYS A 160 -3.83 21.46 -12.61
CA LYS A 160 -3.99 20.93 -13.96
C LYS A 160 -3.33 19.56 -14.02
N ASN A 161 -3.91 18.67 -14.82
CA ASN A 161 -3.27 17.41 -15.15
C ASN A 161 -1.90 17.66 -15.79
N ALA A 162 -0.97 16.74 -15.55
CA ALA A 162 0.28 16.71 -16.27
C ALA A 162 0.02 16.49 -17.76
N SER A 163 0.63 17.32 -18.60
CA SER A 163 0.31 17.37 -20.04
C SER A 163 1.51 17.22 -20.97
N TYR A 164 2.68 16.85 -20.44
CA TYR A 164 3.89 16.65 -21.25
C TYR A 164 3.82 15.36 -22.07
N ILE A 165 3.11 14.33 -21.59
CA ILE A 165 2.71 13.16 -22.39
C ILE A 165 1.19 13.02 -22.53
N PRO A 166 0.67 12.50 -23.66
CA PRO A 166 -0.77 12.39 -23.93
C PRO A 166 -1.56 11.55 -22.93
N GLN A 167 -0.95 10.50 -22.38
CA GLN A 167 -1.58 9.54 -21.47
C GLN A 167 -1.94 10.19 -20.14
N LEU A 168 -1.08 11.09 -19.63
CA LEU A 168 -1.35 11.84 -18.40
C LEU A 168 -2.36 12.97 -18.64
N ALA A 169 -2.30 13.62 -19.80
CA ALA A 169 -3.22 14.70 -20.16
C ALA A 169 -4.68 14.23 -20.20
N LYS A 170 -4.90 12.97 -20.60
CA LYS A 170 -6.21 12.33 -20.75
C LYS A 170 -6.82 11.82 -19.44
N MET A 171 -6.11 11.84 -18.32
CA MET A 171 -6.65 11.39 -17.04
C MET A 171 -7.85 12.25 -16.63
N ASN A 172 -8.86 11.64 -15.99
CA ASN A 172 -9.98 12.42 -15.47
C ASN A 172 -9.51 13.24 -14.26
N SER A 173 -9.60 14.57 -14.35
CA SER A 173 -9.23 15.49 -13.26
C SER A 173 -10.15 15.39 -12.05
N ASP A 174 -11.34 14.78 -12.20
CA ASP A 174 -12.28 14.59 -11.11
C ASP A 174 -11.97 13.36 -10.22
N TYR A 175 -11.02 12.51 -10.63
CA TYR A 175 -10.63 11.36 -9.81
C TYR A 175 -10.01 11.79 -8.49
N TRP A 176 -10.58 11.30 -7.39
CA TRP A 176 -10.12 11.59 -6.03
C TRP A 176 -10.29 10.39 -5.13
N GLY A 177 -9.17 9.83 -4.67
CA GLY A 177 -9.14 8.62 -3.85
C GLY A 177 -8.15 8.72 -2.69
N ILE A 178 -8.51 8.12 -1.56
CA ILE A 178 -7.61 7.92 -0.41
C ILE A 178 -7.66 6.44 -0.02
N SER A 179 -6.49 5.87 0.27
CA SER A 179 -6.34 4.53 0.84
C SER A 179 -5.38 4.58 2.02
N VAL A 180 -5.74 3.87 3.09
CA VAL A 180 -4.94 3.71 4.32
C VAL A 180 -4.72 2.22 4.57
N CYS A 181 -3.48 1.87 4.90
CA CYS A 181 -3.10 0.55 5.40
C CYS A 181 -2.15 0.75 6.60
N THR A 182 -2.52 0.25 7.77
CA THR A 182 -1.67 0.33 8.97
C THR A 182 -0.65 -0.81 8.99
N VAL A 183 0.37 -0.69 9.85
CA VAL A 183 1.37 -1.77 10.06
C VAL A 183 0.76 -3.09 10.56
N ASP A 184 -0.44 -3.03 11.14
CA ASP A 184 -1.20 -4.21 11.56
C ASP A 184 -2.13 -4.76 10.48
N GLY A 185 -2.20 -4.11 9.31
CA GLY A 185 -3.05 -4.50 8.18
C GLY A 185 -4.48 -3.99 8.28
N GLN A 186 -4.76 -3.00 9.14
CA GLN A 186 -6.06 -2.33 9.15
C GLN A 186 -6.17 -1.46 7.91
N ARG A 187 -7.25 -1.60 7.14
CA ARG A 187 -7.41 -0.97 5.83
C ARG A 187 -8.71 -0.18 5.71
N PHE A 188 -8.62 0.97 5.06
CA PHE A 188 -9.76 1.83 4.77
C PHE A 188 -9.51 2.62 3.49
N SER A 189 -10.51 2.71 2.62
CA SER A 189 -10.41 3.42 1.34
C SER A 189 -11.69 4.20 1.04
N LEU A 190 -11.55 5.34 0.35
CA LEU A 190 -12.64 6.22 -0.08
C LEU A 190 -12.38 6.73 -1.50
N GLY A 191 -13.45 6.97 -2.25
CA GLY A 191 -13.39 7.57 -3.59
C GLY A 191 -12.87 6.62 -4.68
N ASP A 192 -12.13 7.16 -5.64
CA ASP A 192 -11.62 6.46 -6.83
C ASP A 192 -10.37 5.61 -6.54
N PHE A 193 -10.31 4.96 -5.37
CA PHE A 193 -9.10 4.27 -4.88
C PHE A 193 -8.70 3.04 -5.70
N ASN A 194 -9.62 2.49 -6.49
CA ASN A 194 -9.38 1.34 -7.36
C ASN A 194 -9.06 1.73 -8.82
N VAL A 195 -9.01 3.02 -9.15
CA VAL A 195 -8.61 3.48 -10.49
C VAL A 195 -7.08 3.36 -10.60
N PRO A 196 -6.55 2.54 -11.53
CA PRO A 196 -5.11 2.39 -11.67
C PRO A 196 -4.49 3.64 -12.31
N PHE A 197 -3.33 4.04 -11.81
CA PHE A 197 -2.51 5.12 -12.37
C PHE A 197 -1.02 4.76 -12.28
N THR A 198 -0.17 5.42 -13.06
CA THR A 198 1.27 5.15 -13.05
C THR A 198 1.94 5.80 -11.84
N MET A 199 2.87 5.07 -11.21
CA MET A 199 3.56 5.55 -10.00
C MET A 199 4.38 6.81 -10.23
N GLN A 200 4.88 7.01 -11.45
CA GLN A 200 5.70 8.17 -11.79
C GLN A 200 6.86 8.31 -10.80
N SER A 201 7.28 9.54 -10.44
CA SER A 201 8.41 9.75 -9.53
C SER A 201 8.26 9.10 -8.13
N THR A 202 7.08 8.63 -7.72
CA THR A 202 6.95 7.89 -6.46
C THR A 202 7.67 6.53 -6.52
N SER A 203 7.91 6.00 -7.73
CA SER A 203 8.71 4.78 -7.93
C SER A 203 10.15 4.92 -7.42
N LYS A 204 10.73 6.13 -7.42
CA LYS A 204 12.10 6.41 -6.93
C LYS A 204 12.31 5.90 -5.51
N VAL A 205 11.29 6.08 -4.65
CA VAL A 205 11.33 5.61 -3.25
C VAL A 205 11.44 4.09 -3.22
N LEU A 206 10.60 3.39 -3.99
CA LEU A 206 10.60 1.93 -4.02
C LEU A 206 11.88 1.37 -4.63
N THR A 207 12.34 1.94 -5.75
CA THR A 207 13.60 1.53 -6.39
C THR A 207 14.79 1.70 -5.43
N TYR A 208 14.83 2.80 -4.68
CA TYR A 208 15.85 3.02 -3.66
C TYR A 208 15.73 2.04 -2.49
N VAL A 209 14.52 1.74 -2.01
CA VAL A 209 14.30 0.71 -0.97
C VAL A 209 14.83 -0.64 -1.43
N VAL A 210 14.54 -1.06 -2.67
CA VAL A 210 15.04 -2.32 -3.22
C VAL A 210 16.57 -2.32 -3.27
N ALA A 211 17.18 -1.28 -3.85
CA ALA A 211 18.63 -1.17 -3.90
C ALA A 211 19.23 -1.21 -2.49
N HIS A 212 18.65 -0.48 -1.53
CA HIS A 212 19.16 -0.39 -0.18
C HIS A 212 19.03 -1.71 0.58
N SER A 213 17.97 -2.48 0.34
CA SER A 213 17.82 -3.82 0.90
C SER A 213 18.84 -4.82 0.36
N GLU A 214 19.23 -4.72 -0.90
CA GLU A 214 20.18 -5.65 -1.54
C GLU A 214 21.65 -5.27 -1.32
N LEU A 215 21.98 -3.98 -1.40
CA LEU A 215 23.36 -3.48 -1.38
C LEU A 215 23.77 -2.90 0.00
N GLY A 216 22.81 -2.49 0.82
CA GLY A 216 23.05 -1.78 2.07
C GLY A 216 23.44 -0.31 1.89
N SER A 217 23.38 0.43 3.00
CA SER A 217 23.60 1.89 3.03
C SER A 217 24.99 2.29 2.56
N GLU A 218 26.03 1.60 3.06
CA GLU A 218 27.42 1.94 2.75
C GLU A 218 27.71 1.85 1.24
N GLN A 219 27.21 0.80 0.58
CA GLN A 219 27.48 0.58 -0.83
C GLN A 219 26.78 1.61 -1.72
N ILE A 220 25.51 1.95 -1.44
CA ILE A 220 24.79 2.93 -2.26
C ILE A 220 25.36 4.34 -2.10
N HIS A 221 25.69 4.73 -0.87
CA HIS A 221 26.15 6.09 -0.61
C HIS A 221 27.61 6.35 -0.98
N LYS A 222 28.33 5.33 -1.48
CA LYS A 222 29.53 5.53 -2.29
C LYS A 222 29.22 6.32 -3.58
N TYR A 223 28.02 6.18 -4.13
CA TYR A 223 27.62 6.76 -5.43
C TYR A 223 26.61 7.88 -5.32
N ILE A 224 25.72 7.85 -4.32
CA ILE A 224 24.60 8.80 -4.18
C ILE A 224 24.70 9.50 -2.82
N GLY A 225 24.53 10.82 -2.79
CA GLY A 225 24.44 11.60 -1.54
C GLY A 225 23.18 11.31 -0.73
N GLN A 226 23.04 12.03 0.38
CA GLN A 226 21.91 11.89 1.33
C GLN A 226 21.17 13.21 1.57
N GLU A 227 21.72 14.32 1.09
CA GLU A 227 21.26 15.66 1.46
C GLU A 227 20.35 16.26 0.38
N PRO A 228 19.43 17.17 0.75
CA PRO A 228 18.70 17.94 -0.24
C PRO A 228 19.66 18.79 -1.08
N SER A 229 19.33 19.01 -2.35
CA SER A 229 20.16 19.84 -3.23
C SER A 229 20.11 21.33 -2.86
N GLY A 230 19.02 21.78 -2.24
CA GLY A 230 18.73 23.22 -2.03
C GLY A 230 18.55 24.00 -3.33
N ARG A 231 18.43 23.30 -4.46
CA ARG A 231 18.26 23.82 -5.83
C ARG A 231 16.93 23.36 -6.40
N MET A 232 16.47 24.01 -7.46
CA MET A 232 15.27 23.55 -8.15
C MET A 232 15.50 22.15 -8.71
N PHE A 233 14.46 21.31 -8.71
CA PHE A 233 14.55 19.94 -9.24
C PHE A 233 14.90 19.91 -10.75
N ASN A 234 14.75 21.05 -11.42
CA ASN A 234 15.04 21.19 -12.84
C ASN A 234 16.51 21.47 -13.18
N GLU A 235 17.35 21.77 -12.18
CA GLU A 235 18.76 22.06 -12.38
C GLU A 235 19.58 20.77 -12.53
N LEU A 236 20.57 20.79 -13.42
CA LEU A 236 21.54 19.70 -13.61
C LEU A 236 22.74 19.94 -12.69
N VAL A 237 22.66 19.48 -11.45
CA VAL A 237 23.69 19.74 -10.43
C VAL A 237 24.04 18.47 -9.68
N LEU A 238 25.33 18.27 -9.45
CA LEU A 238 25.90 17.26 -8.56
C LEU A 238 26.37 17.92 -7.26
N ASP A 239 26.55 17.13 -6.22
CA ASP A 239 27.14 17.59 -4.97
C ASP A 239 28.64 17.88 -5.11
N HIS A 240 29.26 18.38 -4.04
CA HIS A 240 30.69 18.72 -4.02
C HIS A 240 31.63 17.52 -4.24
N ASN A 241 31.12 16.28 -4.16
CA ASN A 241 31.85 15.05 -4.43
C ASN A 241 31.51 14.46 -5.81
N GLN A 242 30.86 15.24 -6.68
CA GLN A 242 30.39 14.80 -8.00
C GLN A 242 29.41 13.62 -7.95
N LYS A 243 28.57 13.58 -6.90
CA LYS A 243 27.49 12.59 -6.76
C LYS A 243 26.13 13.26 -6.95
N PRO A 244 25.09 12.53 -7.40
CA PRO A 244 23.73 13.00 -7.24
C PRO A 244 23.42 13.28 -5.77
N HIS A 245 22.76 14.39 -5.48
CA HIS A 245 22.51 14.83 -4.09
C HIS A 245 21.78 13.81 -3.22
N ASN A 246 20.78 13.11 -3.76
CA ASN A 246 19.99 12.10 -3.06
C ASN A 246 19.22 11.22 -4.07
N PRO A 247 18.71 10.05 -3.66
CA PRO A 247 17.97 9.15 -4.55
C PRO A 247 16.58 9.66 -5.01
N MET A 248 16.07 10.76 -4.43
CA MET A 248 14.73 11.28 -4.72
C MET A 248 14.68 12.23 -5.92
N ILE A 249 15.84 12.69 -6.40
CA ILE A 249 15.96 13.45 -7.66
C ILE A 249 16.21 12.53 -8.85
N ASN A 250 15.97 13.00 -10.08
CA ASN A 250 16.14 12.18 -11.28
C ASN A 250 17.57 11.61 -11.41
N ALA A 251 18.59 12.40 -11.09
CA ALA A 251 19.99 11.97 -11.13
C ALA A 251 20.24 10.75 -10.22
N GLY A 252 19.79 10.85 -8.97
CA GLY A 252 19.96 9.78 -7.99
C GLY A 252 19.13 8.56 -8.34
N ALA A 253 17.95 8.74 -8.93
CA ALA A 253 17.10 7.62 -9.35
C ALA A 253 17.70 6.84 -10.53
N ILE A 254 18.22 7.54 -11.55
CA ILE A 254 18.95 6.92 -12.67
C ILE A 254 20.15 6.15 -12.14
N LEU A 255 20.92 6.74 -11.22
CA LEU A 255 22.08 6.06 -10.64
C LEU A 255 21.66 4.87 -9.77
N THR A 256 20.56 4.97 -9.01
CA THR A 256 20.01 3.85 -8.23
C THR A 256 19.62 2.68 -9.15
N ALA A 257 18.95 2.95 -10.26
CA ALA A 257 18.58 1.93 -11.22
C ALA A 257 19.81 1.31 -11.91
N SER A 258 20.82 2.11 -12.23
CA SER A 258 22.11 1.61 -12.72
C SER A 258 22.77 0.67 -11.71
N LEU A 259 22.80 1.01 -10.41
CA LEU A 259 23.36 0.13 -9.38
C LEU A 259 22.61 -1.21 -9.27
N LEU A 260 21.29 -1.21 -9.41
CA LEU A 260 20.52 -2.46 -9.51
C LEU A 260 20.88 -3.26 -10.76
N GLN A 261 21.12 -2.59 -11.88
CA GLN A 261 21.51 -3.25 -13.13
C GLN A 261 22.95 -3.80 -13.10
N THR A 262 23.89 -3.17 -12.38
CA THR A 262 25.30 -3.57 -12.43
C THR A 262 25.79 -4.35 -11.22
N LEU A 263 25.20 -4.13 -10.04
CA LEU A 263 25.67 -4.73 -8.79
C LEU A 263 24.73 -5.81 -8.22
N VAL A 264 23.44 -5.76 -8.54
CA VAL A 264 22.45 -6.74 -8.06
C VAL A 264 22.13 -7.73 -9.17
N HIS A 265 22.44 -9.02 -8.96
CA HIS A 265 22.27 -10.07 -9.97
C HIS A 265 22.83 -9.70 -11.35
N PRO A 266 24.12 -9.31 -11.47
CA PRO A 266 24.71 -8.84 -12.74
C PRO A 266 24.61 -9.85 -13.89
N GLU A 267 24.43 -11.13 -13.60
CA GLU A 267 24.23 -12.21 -14.55
C GLU A 267 22.86 -12.19 -15.25
N MET A 268 21.85 -11.54 -14.66
CA MET A 268 20.49 -11.50 -15.21
C MET A 268 20.37 -10.53 -16.39
N LYS A 269 19.62 -10.92 -17.41
CA LYS A 269 19.22 -10.04 -18.51
C LYS A 269 18.23 -8.97 -18.02
N HIS A 270 18.11 -7.88 -18.78
CA HIS A 270 17.20 -6.77 -18.47
C HIS A 270 15.75 -7.22 -18.22
N SER A 271 15.21 -8.13 -19.04
CA SER A 271 13.86 -8.67 -18.84
C SER A 271 13.70 -9.45 -17.53
N GLU A 272 14.70 -10.26 -17.18
CA GLU A 272 14.70 -11.04 -15.94
C GLU A 272 14.80 -10.12 -14.71
N LYS A 273 15.61 -9.05 -14.81
CA LYS A 273 15.68 -8.01 -13.77
C LYS A 273 14.37 -7.26 -13.61
N PHE A 274 13.69 -6.95 -14.71
CA PHE A 274 12.38 -6.31 -14.67
C PHE A 274 11.36 -7.21 -13.96
N ASP A 275 11.27 -8.48 -14.33
CA ASP A 275 10.37 -9.45 -13.68
C ASP A 275 10.69 -9.63 -12.19
N TRP A 276 11.98 -9.69 -11.85
CA TRP A 276 12.45 -9.73 -10.46
C TRP A 276 12.01 -8.49 -9.67
N LEU A 277 12.20 -7.29 -10.23
CA LEU A 277 11.81 -6.03 -9.59
C LEU A 277 10.27 -5.95 -9.41
N MET A 278 9.51 -6.36 -10.41
CA MET A 278 8.05 -6.42 -10.35
C MET A 278 7.56 -7.41 -9.29
N SER A 279 8.24 -8.56 -9.14
CA SER A 279 8.00 -9.51 -8.05
C SER A 279 8.30 -8.91 -6.68
N TYR A 280 9.38 -8.13 -6.56
CA TYR A 280 9.71 -7.41 -5.34
C TYR A 280 8.62 -6.40 -4.96
N PHE A 281 8.17 -5.58 -5.92
CA PHE A 281 7.09 -4.62 -5.67
C PHE A 281 5.79 -5.34 -5.31
N LYS A 282 5.47 -6.47 -5.97
CA LYS A 282 4.29 -7.29 -5.63
C LYS A 282 4.33 -7.77 -4.19
N ARG A 283 5.51 -8.16 -3.68
CA ARG A 283 5.70 -8.53 -2.27
C ARG A 283 5.46 -7.34 -1.34
N LEU A 284 5.99 -6.15 -1.66
CA LEU A 284 5.75 -4.92 -0.89
C LEU A 284 4.27 -4.54 -0.85
N ALA A 285 3.52 -4.80 -1.93
CA ALA A 285 2.08 -4.58 -2.01
C ALA A 285 1.23 -5.71 -1.39
N GLY A 286 1.83 -6.68 -0.69
CA GLY A 286 1.09 -7.77 -0.04
C GLY A 286 0.44 -8.73 -1.05
N GLY A 287 1.07 -8.94 -2.20
CA GLY A 287 0.60 -9.85 -3.26
C GLY A 287 -0.43 -9.24 -4.22
N GLN A 288 -0.84 -7.99 -4.02
CA GLN A 288 -1.77 -7.28 -4.89
C GLN A 288 -1.18 -7.11 -6.30
N PRO A 289 -2.03 -7.09 -7.35
CA PRO A 289 -1.56 -6.95 -8.73
C PRO A 289 -0.90 -5.59 -8.93
N ILE A 290 0.29 -5.61 -9.52
CA ILE A 290 1.00 -4.41 -9.98
C ILE A 290 1.12 -4.53 -11.49
N GLY A 291 0.61 -3.53 -12.18
CA GLY A 291 0.61 -3.48 -13.64
C GLY A 291 1.82 -2.74 -14.21
N PHE A 292 1.95 -2.83 -15.53
CA PHE A 292 2.88 -2.03 -16.31
C PHE A 292 2.12 -1.35 -17.45
N ASN A 293 2.38 -0.07 -17.69
CA ASN A 293 1.74 0.68 -18.75
C ASN A 293 2.73 0.97 -19.87
N ASN A 294 2.75 0.08 -20.87
CA ASN A 294 3.66 0.18 -22.01
C ASN A 294 3.48 1.49 -22.81
N ALA A 295 2.25 2.01 -22.89
CA ALA A 295 1.98 3.26 -23.61
C ALA A 295 2.60 4.47 -22.91
N VAL A 296 2.53 4.53 -21.57
CA VAL A 296 3.21 5.57 -20.78
C VAL A 296 4.72 5.41 -20.92
N PHE A 297 5.26 4.20 -20.77
CA PHE A 297 6.69 3.93 -20.91
C PHE A 297 7.25 4.41 -22.26
N MET A 298 6.58 4.09 -23.38
CA MET A 298 7.00 4.56 -24.70
C MET A 298 7.01 6.09 -24.80
N SER A 299 5.96 6.76 -24.29
CA SER A 299 5.87 8.23 -24.35
C SER A 299 6.86 8.93 -23.41
N GLU A 300 7.09 8.41 -22.20
CA GLU A 300 8.11 8.92 -21.28
C GLU A 300 9.51 8.78 -21.91
N ARG A 301 9.77 7.66 -22.60
CA ARG A 301 11.05 7.44 -23.30
C ARG A 301 11.25 8.40 -24.47
N GLU A 302 10.19 8.72 -25.22
CA GLU A 302 10.24 9.68 -26.32
C GLU A 302 10.46 11.13 -25.84
N ASP A 303 10.01 11.47 -24.63
CA ASP A 303 10.16 12.81 -24.01
C ASP A 303 11.31 12.86 -22.97
N ALA A 304 12.27 11.93 -23.04
CA ALA A 304 13.31 11.74 -22.02
C ALA A 304 14.60 12.56 -22.22
N ASP A 305 14.65 13.54 -23.13
CA ASP A 305 15.86 14.30 -23.51
C ASP A 305 16.67 14.79 -22.30
N ARG A 306 15.97 15.29 -21.28
CA ARG A 306 16.60 15.81 -20.07
C ARG A 306 17.24 14.71 -19.23
N ASN A 307 16.62 13.53 -19.15
CA ASN A 307 17.20 12.39 -18.45
C ASN A 307 18.44 11.87 -19.21
N PHE A 308 18.42 11.90 -20.55
CA PHE A 308 19.61 11.60 -21.35
C PHE A 308 20.74 12.59 -21.10
N ALA A 309 20.48 13.89 -21.17
CA ALA A 309 21.48 14.93 -20.88
C ALA A 309 22.10 14.74 -19.48
N LEU A 310 21.28 14.43 -18.48
CA LEU A 310 21.71 14.16 -17.12
C LEU A 310 22.56 12.88 -17.01
N ALA A 311 22.18 11.80 -17.70
CA ALA A 311 22.96 10.57 -17.73
C ALA A 311 24.34 10.79 -18.37
N TYR A 312 24.43 11.49 -19.50
CA TYR A 312 25.73 11.83 -20.10
C TYR A 312 26.56 12.75 -19.21
N TYR A 313 25.93 13.73 -18.54
CA TYR A 313 26.62 14.58 -17.58
C TYR A 313 27.19 13.77 -16.40
N MET A 314 26.43 12.83 -15.85
CA MET A 314 26.90 11.91 -14.80
C MET A 314 28.00 10.96 -15.29
N LYS A 315 27.97 10.56 -16.57
CA LYS A 315 29.03 9.75 -17.18
C LYS A 315 30.36 10.49 -17.26
N GLU A 316 30.33 11.74 -17.72
CA GLU A 316 31.51 12.60 -17.79
C GLU A 316 32.14 12.81 -16.40
N ASN A 317 31.31 12.86 -15.36
CA ASN A 317 31.75 13.02 -13.96
C ASN A 317 32.03 11.69 -13.25
N HIS A 318 32.10 10.58 -13.98
CA HIS A 318 32.43 9.25 -13.44
C HIS A 318 31.51 8.76 -12.30
N CYS A 319 30.22 9.13 -12.33
CA CYS A 319 29.28 8.72 -11.28
C CYS A 319 28.90 7.23 -11.34
N PHE A 320 28.95 6.62 -12.53
CA PHE A 320 28.48 5.25 -12.77
C PHE A 320 29.55 4.19 -12.46
N THR A 321 29.11 2.97 -12.12
CA THR A 321 29.99 1.82 -11.99
C THR A 321 30.49 1.33 -13.34
N ASP A 322 31.63 0.62 -13.35
CA ASP A 322 32.11 -0.09 -14.53
C ASP A 322 31.04 -1.05 -15.08
N GLY A 323 30.97 -1.16 -16.41
CA GLY A 323 29.98 -2.01 -17.09
C GLY A 323 28.58 -1.38 -17.24
N THR A 324 28.37 -0.14 -16.78
CA THR A 324 27.11 0.57 -17.03
C THR A 324 26.97 0.90 -18.52
N ASP A 325 25.94 0.34 -19.15
CA ASP A 325 25.55 0.71 -20.52
C ASP A 325 24.49 1.81 -20.48
N LEU A 326 24.82 3.02 -20.93
CA LEU A 326 23.86 4.12 -21.03
C LEU A 326 23.05 4.10 -22.33
N ASN A 327 23.40 3.23 -23.27
CA ASN A 327 22.64 3.05 -24.52
C ASN A 327 21.42 2.14 -24.30
N THR A 328 21.30 1.49 -23.14
CA THR A 328 20.04 0.88 -22.73
C THR A 328 19.09 2.03 -22.38
N ASN A 329 18.24 2.38 -23.33
CA ASN A 329 17.26 3.47 -23.26
C ASN A 329 16.20 3.30 -22.15
N ASP A 330 16.42 2.42 -21.19
CA ASP A 330 15.44 1.88 -20.23
C ASP A 330 15.86 2.12 -18.77
N LEU A 331 16.95 2.87 -18.52
CA LEU A 331 17.56 2.98 -17.19
C LEU A 331 16.64 3.63 -16.14
N PHE A 332 15.66 4.47 -16.50
CA PHE A 332 14.70 5.04 -15.54
C PHE A 332 13.49 5.77 -16.20
N SER A 333 13.08 5.40 -17.41
CA SER A 333 11.91 5.99 -18.09
C SER A 333 10.62 5.27 -17.75
#